data_AF-A0A7W0M9K8-F1
#
_entry.id   AF-A0A7W0M9K8-F1
#
_cell.length_a   1.000
_cell.length_b   1.000
_cell.length_c   1.000
_cell.angle_alpha   90.00
_cell.angle_beta   90.00
_cell.angle_gamma   90.00
#
_symmetry.space_group_name_H-M   'P 1'
#
loop_
_entity.id
_entity.type
_entity.pdbx_description
1 polymer ?
#
loop_
_entity_poly.entity_id
_entity_poly.type
_entity_poly.pdbx_seq_one_letter_code
_entity_poly.pdbx_strand_id
1 'polypeptide(L)'
;MANWERERHVSPDGLLALVVMNQEKDLCVGFEGSAWHVHADQLANAFRCSEEEAIRQFTDDIIESRVPIAVCRASGKIETAWAFVWPADVDLKPGTGYQEPGETIEYRYWNGRPWTPC
;
A
#
# COMPACT_ATOMS: atom_id res chain seq x y z
N MET A 1 24.99 3.06 -6.72
CA MET A 1 23.60 2.66 -6.46
C MET A 1 22.96 3.86 -5.81
N ALA A 2 22.19 4.64 -6.56
CA ALA A 2 21.53 5.79 -5.94
C ALA A 2 20.42 5.24 -5.05
N ASN A 3 20.43 5.61 -3.77
CA ASN A 3 19.42 5.18 -2.82
C ASN A 3 18.31 6.25 -2.91
N TRP A 4 17.25 5.96 -3.65
CA TRP A 4 16.13 6.89 -3.91
C TRP A 4 15.05 6.85 -2.82
N GLU A 5 15.32 6.16 -1.71
CA GLU A 5 14.46 6.03 -0.55
C GLU A 5 14.54 7.30 0.32
N ARG A 6 13.40 7.97 0.53
CA ARG A 6 13.27 9.13 1.42
C ARG A 6 12.92 8.67 2.83
N GLU A 7 12.07 7.66 2.96
CA GLU A 7 11.52 7.19 4.23
C GLU A 7 11.11 5.72 4.13
N ARG A 8 11.31 4.97 5.22
CA ARG A 8 10.96 3.55 5.29
C ARG A 8 10.40 3.21 6.66
N HIS A 9 9.24 2.57 6.67
CA HIS A 9 8.52 2.12 7.86
C HIS A 9 8.30 0.63 7.80
N VAL A 10 8.45 -0.07 8.92
CA VAL A 10 8.18 -1.51 9.01
C VAL A 10 6.95 -1.73 9.88
N SER A 11 6.05 -2.60 9.45
CA SER A 11 4.85 -2.93 10.23
C SER A 11 5.25 -3.55 11.58
N PRO A 12 4.42 -3.43 12.64
CA PRO A 12 4.79 -3.94 13.97
C PRO A 12 5.11 -5.43 14.03
N ASP A 13 4.55 -6.23 13.12
CA ASP A 13 4.82 -7.67 12.98
C ASP A 13 5.97 -8.00 12.02
N GLY A 14 6.62 -6.99 11.44
CA GLY A 14 7.76 -7.15 10.53
C GLY A 14 7.41 -7.66 9.13
N LEU A 15 6.12 -7.82 8.81
CA LEU A 15 5.68 -8.45 7.57
C LEU A 15 5.69 -7.51 6.36
N LEU A 16 5.47 -6.21 6.56
CA LEU A 16 5.42 -5.22 5.49
C LEU A 16 6.44 -4.11 5.76
N ALA A 17 7.03 -3.59 4.70
CA ALA A 17 7.77 -2.34 4.74
C ALA A 17 7.14 -1.35 3.76
N LEU A 18 6.70 -0.20 4.26
CA LEU A 18 6.18 0.92 3.46
C LEU A 18 7.35 1.85 3.16
N VAL A 19 7.50 2.23 1.89
CA VAL A 19 8.61 3.02 1.40
C VAL A 19 8.06 4.24 0.68
N VAL A 20 8.59 5.41 1.04
CA VAL A 20 8.43 6.64 0.26
C VAL A 20 9.71 6.86 -0.53
N MET A 21 9.57 6.98 -1.84
CA MET A 21 10.69 7.04 -2.78
C MET A 21 10.52 8.17 -3.78
N ASN A 22 11.65 8.71 -4.26
CA ASN A 22 11.67 9.72 -5.30
C ASN A 22 12.11 9.08 -6.63
N GLN A 23 11.13 8.75 -7.46
CA GLN A 23 11.34 8.08 -8.73
C GLN A 23 11.25 9.10 -9.87
N GLU A 24 12.37 9.33 -10.57
CA GLU A 24 12.39 10.21 -11.75
C GLU A 24 11.84 11.64 -11.52
N LYS A 25 11.99 12.16 -10.29
CA LYS A 25 11.45 13.45 -9.79
C LYS A 25 9.99 13.44 -9.38
N ASP A 26 9.37 12.28 -9.33
CA ASP A 26 8.04 12.08 -8.78
C ASP A 26 8.13 11.38 -7.43
N LEU A 27 7.35 11.84 -6.46
CA LEU A 27 7.28 11.25 -5.14
C LEU A 27 6.25 10.14 -5.19
N CYS A 28 6.60 8.94 -4.74
CA CYS A 28 5.66 7.84 -4.69
C CYS A 28 5.80 7.05 -3.40
N VAL A 29 4.73 6.34 -3.06
CA VAL A 29 4.62 5.51 -1.86
C VAL A 29 4.15 4.12 -2.24
N GLY A 30 4.80 3.10 -1.71
CA GLY A 30 4.51 1.70 -2.02
C GLY A 30 5.07 0.75 -0.96
N PHE A 31 4.88 -0.55 -1.16
CA PHE A 31 5.45 -1.57 -0.27
C PHE A 31 6.72 -2.17 -0.88
N GLU A 32 7.77 -2.34 -0.07
CA GLU A 32 9.01 -2.99 -0.48
C GLU A 32 8.73 -4.40 -1.02
N GLY A 33 9.29 -4.73 -2.19
CA GLY A 33 9.05 -6.01 -2.85
C GLY A 33 7.73 -6.11 -3.61
N SER A 34 6.88 -5.08 -3.56
CA SER A 34 5.65 -4.97 -4.36
C SER A 34 5.90 -4.13 -5.61
N ALA A 35 5.23 -4.46 -6.72
CA ALA A 35 5.17 -3.59 -7.89
C ALA A 35 4.20 -2.42 -7.69
N TRP A 36 3.27 -2.53 -6.74
CA TRP A 36 2.28 -1.50 -6.45
C TRP A 36 2.91 -0.31 -5.73
N HIS A 37 2.62 0.86 -6.26
CA HIS A 37 2.93 2.16 -5.67
C HIS A 37 1.92 3.18 -6.20
N VAL A 38 1.81 4.31 -5.50
CA VAL A 38 0.95 5.42 -5.87
C VAL A 38 1.79 6.68 -5.99
N HIS A 39 1.56 7.40 -7.07
CA HIS A 39 2.25 8.66 -7.36
C HIS A 39 1.61 9.82 -6.59
N ALA A 40 2.43 10.80 -6.21
CA ALA A 40 1.98 11.91 -5.38
C ALA A 40 0.96 12.79 -6.09
N ASP A 41 1.05 12.94 -7.42
CA ASP A 41 0.09 13.69 -8.23
C ASP A 41 -1.33 13.08 -8.17
N GLN A 42 -1.43 11.75 -8.17
CA GLN A 42 -2.67 11.00 -8.02
C GLN A 42 -3.29 11.23 -6.63
N LEU A 43 -2.47 11.14 -5.58
CA LEU A 43 -2.90 11.39 -4.20
C LEU A 43 -3.29 12.86 -4.00
N ALA A 44 -2.49 13.81 -4.50
CA ALA A 44 -2.75 15.25 -4.42
C ALA A 44 -4.09 15.61 -5.08
N ASN A 45 -4.36 15.04 -6.26
CA ASN A 45 -5.63 15.23 -6.95
C ASN A 45 -6.80 14.62 -6.15
N ALA A 46 -6.61 13.47 -5.52
CA ALA A 46 -7.63 12.81 -4.70
C ALA A 46 -7.93 13.59 -3.41
N PHE A 47 -6.90 14.02 -2.69
CA PHE A 47 -7.00 14.69 -1.39
C PHE A 47 -7.17 16.20 -1.51
N ARG A 48 -7.03 16.77 -2.72
CA ARG A 48 -7.12 18.20 -3.01
C ARG A 48 -6.11 19.04 -2.21
N CYS A 49 -4.89 18.52 -2.06
CA CYS A 49 -3.78 19.16 -1.37
C CYS A 49 -2.50 19.09 -2.22
N SER A 50 -1.35 19.49 -1.65
CA SER A 50 -0.06 19.40 -2.35
C SER A 50 0.45 17.95 -2.41
N GLU A 51 1.32 17.63 -3.36
CA GLU A 51 1.95 16.30 -3.50
C GLU A 51 2.65 15.81 -2.22
N GLU A 52 3.43 16.68 -1.57
CA GLU A 52 4.11 16.33 -0.33
C GLU A 52 3.13 16.07 0.82
N GLU A 53 2.10 16.91 0.93
CA GLU A 53 1.06 16.75 1.95
C GLU A 53 0.24 15.49 1.71
N ALA A 54 -0.06 15.16 0.46
CA ALA A 54 -0.82 13.98 0.09
C ALA A 54 -0.06 12.68 0.39
N ILE A 55 1.24 12.63 0.07
CA ILE A 55 2.10 11.48 0.41
C ILE A 55 2.20 11.33 1.92
N ARG A 56 2.43 12.43 2.65
CA ARG A 56 2.50 12.40 4.11
C ARG A 56 1.19 11.89 4.72
N GLN A 57 0.07 12.48 4.32
CA GLN A 57 -1.25 12.09 4.82
C GLN A 57 -1.54 10.61 4.55
N PHE A 58 -1.28 10.13 3.34
CA PHE A 58 -1.53 8.73 3.00
C PHE A 58 -0.60 7.77 3.77
N THR A 59 0.67 8.15 3.93
CA THR A 59 1.65 7.40 4.74
C THR A 59 1.19 7.31 6.19
N ASP A 60 0.77 8.44 6.79
CA ASP A 60 0.23 8.50 8.14
C ASP A 60 -1.04 7.65 8.28
N ASP A 61 -1.96 7.72 7.30
CA ASP A 61 -3.20 6.94 7.33
C ASP A 61 -2.95 5.41 7.25
N ILE A 62 -1.93 4.98 6.52
CA ILE A 62 -1.49 3.57 6.54
C ILE A 62 -0.91 3.22 7.91
N ILE A 63 0.10 3.96 8.39
CA ILE A 63 0.83 3.65 9.62
C ILE A 63 -0.09 3.67 10.85
N GLU A 64 -1.02 4.62 10.88
CA GLU A 64 -2.02 4.73 11.94
C GLU A 64 -3.20 3.77 11.78
N SER A 65 -3.14 2.84 10.81
CA SER A 65 -4.12 1.77 10.62
C SER A 65 -5.54 2.30 10.30
N ARG A 66 -5.62 3.39 9.54
CA ARG A 66 -6.88 3.98 9.05
C ARG A 66 -7.27 3.47 7.66
N VAL A 67 -6.29 3.02 6.90
CA VAL A 67 -6.48 2.46 5.55
C VAL A 67 -6.23 0.93 5.57
N PRO A 68 -7.13 0.11 5.01
CA PRO A 68 -6.88 -1.31 4.85
C PRO A 68 -5.81 -1.58 3.79
N ILE A 69 -5.16 -2.72 3.93
CA ILE A 69 -4.09 -3.22 3.07
C ILE A 69 -4.49 -4.63 2.65
N ALA A 70 -4.37 -4.93 1.37
CA ALA A 70 -4.41 -6.28 0.87
C ALA A 70 -2.99 -6.84 0.75
N VAL A 71 -2.81 -8.08 1.19
CA VAL A 71 -1.56 -8.82 1.09
C VAL A 71 -1.84 -10.08 0.30
N CYS A 72 -1.29 -10.17 -0.91
CA CYS A 72 -1.36 -11.37 -1.71
C CYS A 72 -0.17 -12.28 -1.40
N ARG A 73 -0.46 -13.56 -1.22
CA ARG A 73 0.54 -14.59 -1.00
C ARG A 73 0.43 -15.70 -2.02
N ALA A 74 1.56 -16.13 -2.55
CA ALA A 74 1.69 -17.39 -3.30
C ALA A 74 2.68 -18.29 -2.56
N SER A 75 2.33 -19.57 -2.40
CA SER A 75 3.20 -20.55 -1.71
C SER A 75 3.70 -20.08 -0.32
N GLY A 76 2.89 -19.31 0.41
CA GLY A 76 3.19 -18.80 1.75
C GLY A 76 4.06 -17.54 1.81
N LYS A 77 4.58 -17.05 0.68
CA LYS A 77 5.37 -15.80 0.60
C LYS A 77 4.49 -14.63 0.19
N ILE A 78 4.83 -13.43 0.65
CA ILE A 78 4.18 -12.20 0.15
C ILE A 78 4.73 -11.94 -1.26
N GLU A 79 3.85 -11.95 -2.25
CA GLU A 79 4.22 -11.60 -3.63
C GLU A 79 3.96 -10.11 -3.90
N THR A 80 2.87 -9.58 -3.35
CA THR A 80 2.51 -8.18 -3.50
C THR A 80 1.63 -7.72 -2.35
N ALA A 81 1.67 -6.42 -2.07
CA ALA A 81 0.76 -5.75 -1.16
C ALA A 81 0.35 -4.41 -1.76
N TRP A 82 -0.88 -3.98 -1.46
CA TRP A 82 -1.41 -2.68 -1.87
C TRP A 82 -2.36 -2.12 -0.81
N ALA A 83 -2.37 -0.80 -0.68
CA ALA A 83 -3.28 -0.09 0.22
C ALA A 83 -4.47 0.46 -0.56
N PHE A 84 -5.61 0.59 0.10
CA PHE A 84 -6.84 1.09 -0.52
C PHE A 84 -6.78 2.61 -0.53
N VAL A 85 -6.56 3.20 -1.70
CA VAL A 85 -6.42 4.65 -1.87
C VAL A 85 -7.79 5.29 -2.06
N TRP A 86 -8.71 4.57 -2.71
CA TRP A 86 -10.04 5.07 -3.04
C TRP A 86 -11.17 4.18 -2.50
N PRO A 87 -12.34 4.77 -2.19
CA PRO A 87 -13.55 4.01 -1.86
C PRO A 87 -14.05 3.09 -3.00
N ALA A 88 -13.47 3.14 -4.19
CA ALA A 88 -13.76 2.21 -5.28
C ALA A 88 -12.88 0.95 -5.24
N ASP A 89 -11.78 0.97 -4.47
CA ASP A 89 -10.86 -0.17 -4.34
C ASP A 89 -11.48 -1.33 -3.55
N VAL A 90 -12.65 -1.14 -2.91
CA VAL A 90 -13.43 -2.20 -2.24
C VAL A 90 -13.90 -3.30 -3.19
N ASP A 91 -13.87 -3.09 -4.51
CA ASP A 91 -14.14 -4.13 -5.51
C ASP A 91 -12.95 -5.09 -5.73
N LEU A 92 -11.83 -4.89 -5.04
CA LEU A 92 -10.68 -5.80 -5.05
C LEU A 92 -10.88 -7.06 -4.18
N LYS A 93 -12.13 -7.50 -3.96
CA LYS A 93 -12.50 -8.69 -3.17
C LYS A 93 -11.93 -9.99 -3.78
N PRO A 94 -11.73 -11.05 -2.98
CA PRO A 94 -11.34 -12.36 -3.51
C PRO A 94 -12.36 -12.84 -4.55
N GLY A 95 -11.89 -13.26 -5.73
CA GLY A 95 -12.75 -13.72 -6.81
C GLY A 95 -13.17 -12.65 -7.84
N THR A 96 -12.70 -11.39 -7.74
CA THR A 96 -12.95 -10.38 -8.78
C THR A 96 -11.93 -10.38 -9.94
N GLY A 97 -11.02 -11.37 -9.96
CA GLY A 97 -10.07 -11.61 -11.06
C GLY A 97 -8.62 -11.23 -10.77
N TYR A 98 -8.30 -10.72 -9.57
CA TYR A 98 -6.93 -10.40 -9.15
C TYR A 98 -6.21 -11.50 -8.37
N GLN A 99 -6.90 -12.60 -8.06
CA GLN A 99 -6.34 -13.74 -7.35
C GLN A 99 -6.14 -14.88 -8.34
N GLU A 100 -4.89 -15.19 -8.65
CA GLU A 100 -4.54 -16.33 -9.50
C GLU A 100 -4.71 -17.65 -8.74
N PRO A 101 -4.89 -18.79 -9.43
CA PRO A 101 -4.99 -20.10 -8.78
C PRO A 101 -3.78 -20.39 -7.87
N GLY A 102 -4.05 -20.64 -6.59
CA GLY A 102 -3.02 -20.92 -5.57
C GLY A 102 -2.53 -19.69 -4.81
N GLU A 103 -3.00 -18.49 -5.16
CA GLU A 103 -2.81 -17.30 -4.36
C GLU A 103 -3.86 -17.22 -3.24
N THR A 104 -3.52 -16.50 -2.17
CA THR A 104 -4.46 -16.11 -1.11
C THR A 104 -4.33 -14.63 -0.87
N ILE A 105 -5.46 -13.93 -0.72
CA ILE A 105 -5.48 -12.52 -0.36
C ILE A 105 -5.96 -12.40 1.09
N GLU A 106 -5.14 -11.77 1.92
CA GLU A 106 -5.48 -11.35 3.28
C GLU A 106 -5.73 -9.84 3.27
N TYR A 107 -6.79 -9.37 3.93
CA TYR A 107 -6.96 -7.95 4.20
C TYR A 107 -6.73 -7.65 5.68
N ARG A 108 -5.97 -6.59 5.92
CA ARG A 108 -5.51 -6.22 7.25
C ARG A 108 -5.20 -4.75 7.32
N TYR A 109 -5.07 -4.24 8.53
CA TYR A 109 -4.47 -2.94 8.77
C TYR A 109 -2.96 -3.07 9.00
N TRP A 110 -2.27 -1.93 9.03
CA TRP A 110 -0.83 -1.86 9.29
C TRP A 110 -0.44 -2.52 10.62
N ASN A 111 -1.23 -2.31 11.67
CA ASN A 111 -1.03 -2.94 12.98
C ASN A 111 -1.29 -4.47 13.02
N GLY A 112 -1.64 -5.10 11.90
CA GLY A 112 -1.87 -6.54 11.79
C GLY A 112 -3.26 -7.01 12.17
N ARG A 113 -4.18 -6.09 12.53
CA ARG A 113 -5.59 -6.47 12.73
C ARG A 113 -6.22 -6.84 11.40
N PRO A 114 -7.01 -7.92 11.33
CA PRO A 114 -7.74 -8.26 10.11
C PRO A 114 -8.75 -7.16 9.80
N TRP A 115 -8.92 -6.89 8.51
CA TRP A 115 -9.98 -6.06 8.00
C TRP A 115 -10.96 -6.93 7.21
N THR A 116 -12.25 -6.74 7.45
CA THR A 116 -13.30 -7.41 6.68
C THR A 116 -14.05 -6.35 5.90
N PRO A 117 -14.12 -6.44 4.56
CA PRO A 117 -14.98 -5.55 3.79
C PRO A 117 -16.44 -5.74 4.23
N CYS A 118 -17.11 -4.63 4.53
CA CYS A 118 -18.54 -4.61 4.84
C CYS A 118 -19.38 -5.01 3.61
#